data_AF-A0A7K2D5M6-F1
#
_entry.id   AF-A0A7K2D5M6-F1
#
_cell.length_a   1.000
_cell.length_b   1.000
_cell.length_c   1.000
_cell.angle_alpha   90.00
_cell.angle_beta   90.00
_cell.angle_gamma   90.00
#
_symmetry.space_group_name_H-M   'P 1'
#
loop_
_entity.id
_entity.type
_entity.pdbx_description
1 polymer ?
#
loop_
_entity_poly.entity_id
_entity_poly.type
_entity_poly.pdbx_seq_one_letter_code
_entity_poly.pdbx_strand_id
1 'polypeptide(L)' 'MADPRGFLTHTRELPTRRPVPVRLRDWREVYEHFPEDRLRQQASRCMDCGIPFCNS' A
#
# COMPACT_ATOMS: atom_id res chain seq x y z
N MET A 1 17.22 6.26 5.38
CA MET A 1 16.33 5.24 4.78
C MET A 1 15.57 4.53 5.89
N ALA A 2 14.36 4.03 5.63
CA ALA A 2 13.72 3.07 6.54
C ALA A 2 14.58 1.80 6.65
N ASP A 3 14.32 0.96 7.66
CA ASP A 3 14.98 -0.33 7.82
C ASP A 3 14.87 -1.17 6.52
N PRO A 4 15.98 -1.53 5.84
CA PRO A 4 15.96 -2.35 4.63
C PRO A 4 15.31 -3.73 4.82
N ARG A 5 15.20 -4.18 6.08
CA ARG A 5 14.52 -5.42 6.45
C ARG A 5 13.03 -5.23 6.74
N GLY A 6 12.48 -4.03 6.57
CA GLY A 6 11.07 -3.71 6.81
C GLY A 6 10.09 -4.57 6.01
N PHE A 7 10.51 -5.09 4.85
CA PHE A 7 9.72 -6.06 4.08
C PHE A 7 9.45 -7.38 4.84
N LEU A 8 10.41 -7.82 5.66
CA LEU A 8 10.34 -9.08 6.40
C LEU A 8 9.50 -8.96 7.67
N THR A 9 9.43 -7.76 8.25
CA THR A 9 8.76 -7.50 9.52
C THR A 9 7.33 -6.96 9.34
N HIS A 10 7.05 -6.28 8.23
CA HIS A 10 5.74 -5.73 7.94
C HIS A 10 5.09 -6.44 6.75
N THR A 11 3.88 -6.96 6.96
CA THR A 11 3.08 -7.58 5.91
C THR A 11 2.48 -6.52 4.99
N ARG A 12 2.09 -6.95 3.77
CA ARG A 12 1.42 -6.06 2.83
C ARG A 12 -0.01 -5.78 3.27
N GLU A 13 -0.34 -4.51 3.37
CA GLU A 13 -1.68 -4.00 3.61
C GLU A 13 -2.10 -3.17 2.39
N LEU A 14 -3.38 -3.29 2.01
CA LEU A 14 -3.98 -2.55 0.91
C LEU A 14 -5.10 -1.65 1.47
N PRO A 15 -5.41 -0.52 0.82
CA PRO A 15 -6.55 0.29 1.21
C PRO A 15 -7.85 -0.52 1.17
N THR A 16 -8.76 -0.23 2.10
CA THR A 16 -10.10 -0.81 2.11
C THR A 16 -10.83 -0.46 0.81
N ARG A 17 -11.62 -1.39 0.30
CA ARG A 17 -12.45 -1.18 -0.88
C ARG A 17 -13.88 -0.92 -0.45
N ARG A 18 -14.56 0.01 -1.12
CA ARG A 18 -15.99 0.24 -0.93
C ARG A 18 -16.77 -1.07 -1.19
N PRO A 19 -17.84 -1.35 -0.41
CA PRO A 19 -18.63 -2.58 -0.58
C PRO A 19 -19.19 -2.77 -2.00
N VAL A 20 -19.24 -4.01 -2.46
CA VAL A 20 -19.74 -4.36 -3.81
C VAL A 20 -21.13 -3.79 -4.09
N PRO A 21 -22.14 -3.91 -3.20
CA PRO A 21 -23.48 -3.39 -3.48
C PRO A 21 -23.53 -1.87 -3.67
N VAL A 22 -22.57 -1.13 -3.10
CA VAL A 22 -22.47 0.33 -3.22
C VAL A 22 -21.83 0.71 -4.54
N ARG A 23 -20.66 0.14 -4.87
CA ARG A 23 -19.91 0.48 -6.10
C ARG A 23 -20.55 -0.02 -7.41
N LEU A 24 -21.61 -0.82 -7.34
CA LEU A 24 -22.44 -1.15 -8.51
C LEU A 24 -23.44 -0.04 -8.88
N ARG A 25 -23.64 0.95 -7.99
CA ARG A 25 -24.64 2.02 -8.15
C ARG A 25 -24.02 3.35 -8.56
N ASP A 26 -22.69 3.45 -8.64
CA ASP A 26 -21.97 4.67 -8.99
C ASP A 26 -20.64 4.37 -9.70
N TRP A 27 -20.02 5.42 -10.24
CA TRP A 27 -18.71 5.36 -10.93
C TRP A 27 -17.59 6.05 -10.13
N ARG A 28 -17.72 6.13 -8.81
CA ARG A 28 -16.72 6.78 -7.95
C ARG A 28 -15.53 5.86 -7.68
N GLU A 29 -14.46 6.41 -7.14
CA GLU A 29 -13.24 5.68 -6.74
C GLU A 29 -13.56 4.45 -5.89
N VAL A 30 -12.92 3.30 -6.14
CA VAL A 30 -13.24 2.04 -5.44
C VAL A 30 -12.55 1.95 -4.10
N TYR A 31 -11.36 2.53 -3.98
CA TYR A 31 -10.59 2.51 -2.74
C TYR A 31 -11.03 3.62 -1.79
N GLU A 32 -11.03 3.30 -0.51
CA GLU A 32 -11.17 4.28 0.56
C GLU A 32 -9.83 4.95 0.85
N HIS A 33 -9.87 6.06 1.58
CA HIS A 33 -8.67 6.75 2.01
C HIS A 33 -7.77 5.81 2.82
N PHE A 34 -6.50 5.72 2.44
CA PHE A 34 -5.54 4.91 3.16
C PHE A 34 -4.87 5.76 4.25
N PRO A 35 -4.99 5.41 5.54
CA PRO A 35 -4.46 6.23 6.62
C PRO A 35 -2.95 6.46 6.50
N GLU A 36 -2.50 7.66 6.86
CA GLU A 36 -1.10 8.07 6.69
C GLU A 36 -0.09 7.21 7.47
N ASP A 37 -0.46 6.78 8.69
CA ASP A 37 0.33 5.86 9.50
C ASP A 37 0.55 4.51 8.81
N ARG A 38 -0.50 3.98 8.17
CA ARG A 38 -0.44 2.74 7.38
C ARG A 38 0.36 2.93 6.11
N LEU A 39 0.21 4.07 5.43
CA LEU A 39 1.03 4.43 4.27
C LEU A 39 2.51 4.48 4.61
N ARG A 40 2.89 5.12 5.72
CA ARG A 40 4.28 5.17 6.21
C ARG A 40 4.83 3.77 6.49
N GLN A 41 4.02 2.89 7.10
CA GLN A 41 4.40 1.50 7.34
C GLN A 41 4.51 0.67 6.06
N GLN A 42 3.66 0.91 5.05
CA GLN A 42 3.81 0.25 3.75
C GLN A 42 5.05 0.75 3.00
N ALA A 43 5.35 2.05 3.07
CA ALA A 43 6.54 2.65 2.47
C ALA A 43 7.84 2.13 3.12
N SER A 44 7.82 1.85 4.42
CA SER A 44 8.99 1.27 5.12
C SER A 44 9.32 -0.16 4.70
N ARG A 45 8.53 -0.78 3.81
CA ARG A 45 8.81 -2.10 3.22
C ARG A 45 9.77 -2.04 2.04
N CYS A 46 10.15 -0.85 1.57
CA CYS A 46 11.18 -0.70 0.55
C CYS A 46 12.53 -1.23 1.10
N MET A 47 13.15 -2.15 0.37
CA MET A 47 14.40 -2.81 0.80
C MET A 47 15.67 -2.08 0.35
N ASP A 48 15.54 -0.95 -0.36
CA ASP A 48 16.68 -0.20 -0.90
C ASP A 48 17.64 -1.09 -1.74
N CYS A 49 17.09 -1.78 -2.74
CA CYS A 49 17.74 -2.91 -3.44
C CYS A 49 19.03 -2.58 -4.24
N GLY A 50 19.50 -1.33 -4.27
CA GLY A 50 20.67 -0.87 -5.05
C GLY A 50 20.43 -0.86 -6.57
N ILE A 51 20.13 -2.02 -7.16
CA ILE A 51 19.61 -2.17 -8.53
C ILE A 51 18.10 -2.46 -8.43
N PRO A 52 17.24 -1.43 -8.47
CA PRO A 52 15.80 -1.63 -8.32
C PRO A 52 15.20 -2.27 -9.58
N PHE A 53 14.43 -3.35 -9.39
CA PHE A 53 13.56 -3.93 -10.44
C PHE A 53 12.16 -3.31 -10.46
N CYS A 54 11.87 -2.38 -9.54
CA CYS A 54 10.54 -1.78 -9.41
C CYS A 54 10.30 -0.58 -10.33
N ASN A 55 11.36 -0.01 -10.93
CA ASN A 55 11.28 1.13 -11.85
C ASN A 55 11.76 0.78 -13.28
N SER A 56 12.17 -0.47 -13.52
CA SER A 56 12.60 -0.99 -14.81
C SER A 56 11.42 -1.40 -15.67
#